data_AF-W1NXU3-F1
#
_entry.id   AF-W1NXU3-F1
#
_cell.length_a   1.000
_cell.length_b   1.000
_cell.length_c   1.000
_cell.angle_alpha   90.00
_cell.angle_beta   90.00
_cell.angle_gamma   90.00
#
_symmetry.space_group_name_H-M   'P 1'
#
loop_
_entity.id
_entity.type
_entity.pdbx_description
1 polymer ?
#
loop_
_entity_poly.entity_id
_entity_poly.type
_entity_poly.pdbx_seq_one_letter_code
_entity_poly.pdbx_strand_id
1 'polypeptide(L)'
;MAIARLLFAALLLIATAQAASRNCVYTVYVRTGSIIKSGTDAKISLTIGDSFSEVHVDDLESWGLMGPDHDYYERGALDIFSGRGRCLAEAPCRMNLTSDASGEHHGWLCEYVEVTATGPHAQCSQTLFEVHQWLALDAPPFELSALLDGCGAPLGDRSGRHRVIKNGLAAAI
;
A
#
# COMPACT_ATOMS: atom_id res chain seq x y z
N MET A 1 -43.97 -9.78 22.33
CA MET A 1 -43.31 -8.72 21.51
C MET A 1 -42.02 -8.18 22.12
N ALA A 2 -41.93 -7.95 23.44
CA ALA A 2 -40.71 -7.41 24.07
C ALA A 2 -39.46 -8.30 23.94
N ILE A 3 -39.59 -9.62 24.11
CA ILE A 3 -38.48 -10.57 23.99
C ILE A 3 -37.90 -10.60 22.57
N ALA A 4 -38.75 -10.60 21.54
CA ALA A 4 -38.30 -10.54 20.15
C ALA A 4 -37.55 -9.23 19.82
N ARG A 5 -37.98 -8.10 20.41
CA ARG A 5 -37.29 -6.81 20.27
C ARG A 5 -35.94 -6.79 20.98
N LEU A 6 -35.86 -7.40 22.17
CA LEU A 6 -34.61 -7.55 22.92
C LEU A 6 -33.62 -8.48 22.21
N LEU A 7 -34.10 -9.59 21.66
CA LEU A 7 -33.27 -10.50 20.87
C LEU A 7 -32.78 -9.84 19.58
N PHE A 8 -33.64 -9.08 18.88
CA PHE A 8 -33.24 -8.35 17.67
C PHE A 8 -32.24 -7.24 17.97
N ALA A 9 -32.45 -6.48 19.06
CA ALA A 9 -31.49 -5.48 19.52
C ALA A 9 -30.16 -6.10 19.96
N ALA A 10 -30.19 -7.25 20.65
CA ALA A 10 -28.99 -7.99 21.02
C ALA A 10 -28.25 -8.53 19.79
N LEU A 11 -28.97 -9.04 18.78
CA LEU A 11 -28.37 -9.46 17.51
C LEU A 11 -27.71 -8.29 16.77
N LEU A 12 -28.37 -7.12 16.75
CA LEU A 12 -27.82 -5.90 16.17
C LEU A 12 -26.54 -5.45 16.91
N LEU A 13 -26.56 -5.48 18.24
CA LEU A 13 -25.41 -5.11 19.08
C LEU A 13 -24.23 -6.07 18.88
N ILE A 14 -24.48 -7.38 18.80
CA ILE A 14 -23.43 -8.39 18.54
C ILE A 14 -22.85 -8.20 17.13
N ALA A 15 -23.68 -7.93 16.11
CA ALA A 15 -23.21 -7.63 14.76
C ALA A 15 -22.32 -6.37 14.72
N THR A 16 -22.66 -5.32 15.48
CA THR A 16 -21.82 -4.10 15.57
C THR A 16 -20.52 -4.31 16.34
N ALA A 17 -20.49 -5.19 17.35
CA ALA A 17 -19.28 -5.50 18.10
C ALA A 17 -18.26 -6.29 17.27
N GLN A 18 -18.72 -7.15 16.36
CA GLN A 18 -17.87 -7.87 15.41
C GLN A 18 -17.21 -6.94 14.37
N ALA A 19 -17.79 -5.74 14.17
CA ALA A 19 -17.26 -4.68 13.33
C ALA A 19 -16.25 -3.77 14.07
N ALA A 20 -15.81 -4.14 15.28
CA ALA A 20 -14.64 -3.53 15.91
C ALA A 20 -13.46 -3.62 14.93
N SER A 21 -12.96 -2.45 14.50
CA SER A 21 -11.87 -2.23 13.55
C SER A 21 -10.77 -3.27 13.69
N ARG A 22 -10.77 -4.30 12.82
CA ARG A 22 -9.64 -5.21 12.71
C ARG A 22 -8.50 -4.41 12.08
N ASN A 23 -7.40 -4.30 12.81
CA ASN A 23 -6.18 -3.71 12.29
C ASN A 23 -5.33 -4.78 11.64
N CYS A 24 -4.95 -4.54 10.39
CA CYS A 24 -4.02 -5.36 9.64
C CYS A 24 -2.63 -4.71 9.68
N VAL A 25 -1.61 -5.53 9.49
CA VAL A 25 -0.22 -5.11 9.28
C VAL A 25 0.04 -5.10 7.79
N TYR A 26 0.54 -3.98 7.30
CA TYR A 26 0.99 -3.78 5.93
C TYR A 26 2.50 -3.75 5.93
N THR A 27 3.12 -4.66 5.19
CA THR A 27 4.56 -4.63 4.92
C THR A 27 4.75 -4.15 3.49
N VAL A 28 5.53 -3.09 3.32
CA VAL A 28 5.74 -2.43 2.03
C VAL A 28 7.22 -2.51 1.69
N TYR A 29 7.52 -3.01 0.49
CA TYR A 29 8.85 -2.96 -0.09
C TYR A 29 8.85 -1.93 -1.21
N VAL A 30 9.77 -0.99 -1.17
CA VAL A 30 9.92 0.04 -2.19
C VAL A 30 11.27 -0.13 -2.87
N ARG A 31 11.25 -0.29 -4.19
CA ARG A 31 12.46 -0.35 -5.00
C ARG A 31 12.69 0.99 -5.68
N THR A 32 13.76 1.65 -5.28
CA THR A 32 14.23 2.85 -6.00
C THR A 32 15.03 2.44 -7.23
N GLY A 33 14.87 3.21 -8.30
CA GLY A 33 15.57 3.02 -9.56
C GLY A 33 17.08 3.03 -9.41
N SER A 34 17.77 2.39 -10.33
CA SER A 34 19.23 2.27 -10.31
C SER A 34 19.98 3.30 -11.18
N ILE A 35 19.26 4.14 -11.93
CA ILE A 35 19.87 5.15 -12.79
C ILE A 35 20.40 6.35 -11.98
N ILE A 36 21.27 7.15 -12.60
CA ILE A 36 21.87 8.32 -11.92
C ILE A 36 20.76 9.28 -11.47
N LYS A 37 20.86 9.75 -10.21
CA LYS A 37 19.91 10.68 -9.55
C LYS A 37 18.48 10.14 -9.38
N SER A 38 18.31 8.83 -9.27
CA SER A 38 17.00 8.21 -9.03
C SER A 38 16.52 8.25 -7.58
N GLY A 39 17.38 8.59 -6.61
CA GLY A 39 17.01 8.69 -5.20
C GLY A 39 16.42 10.05 -4.84
N THR A 40 15.85 10.18 -3.64
CA THR A 40 15.19 11.41 -3.18
C THR A 40 15.25 11.58 -1.68
N ASP A 41 15.34 12.83 -1.24
CA ASP A 41 15.20 13.24 0.16
C ASP A 41 13.77 13.78 0.45
N ALA A 42 12.87 13.68 -0.53
CA ALA A 42 11.50 14.16 -0.40
C ALA A 42 10.67 13.23 0.49
N LYS A 43 9.64 13.80 1.11
CA LYS A 43 8.67 13.02 1.87
C LYS A 43 7.75 12.27 0.91
N ILE A 44 7.64 10.96 1.12
CA ILE A 44 6.81 10.07 0.30
C ILE A 44 5.57 9.65 1.07
N SER A 45 4.40 9.94 0.51
CA SER A 45 3.10 9.48 1.01
C SER A 45 2.59 8.29 0.20
N LEU A 46 1.86 7.40 0.87
CA LEU A 46 1.32 6.18 0.27
C LEU A 46 -0.15 5.99 0.65
N THR A 47 -1.00 5.81 -0.35
CA THR A 47 -2.35 5.28 -0.18
C THR A 47 -2.44 3.93 -0.87
N ILE A 48 -2.91 2.92 -0.17
CA ILE A 48 -3.22 1.58 -0.72
C ILE A 48 -4.68 1.27 -0.47
N GLY A 49 -5.34 0.61 -1.41
CA GLY A 49 -6.76 0.32 -1.28
C GLY A 49 -7.24 -0.88 -2.07
N ASP A 50 -8.43 -1.33 -1.72
CA ASP A 50 -9.23 -2.29 -2.46
C ASP A 50 -10.42 -1.58 -3.14
N SER A 51 -11.41 -2.36 -3.59
CA SER A 51 -12.63 -1.81 -4.21
C SER A 51 -13.55 -1.06 -3.24
N PHE A 52 -13.31 -1.15 -1.93
CA PHE A 52 -14.23 -0.68 -0.89
C PHE A 52 -13.62 0.35 0.06
N SER A 53 -12.31 0.32 0.23
CA SER A 53 -11.61 1.05 1.27
C SER A 53 -10.13 1.26 0.99
N GLU A 54 -9.54 2.18 1.73
CA GLU A 54 -8.13 2.54 1.61
C GLU A 54 -7.47 2.75 2.98
N VAL A 55 -6.15 2.66 2.97
CA VAL A 55 -5.24 3.00 4.07
C VAL A 55 -4.26 4.03 3.54
N HIS A 56 -4.15 5.16 4.24
CA HIS A 56 -3.25 6.24 3.90
C HIS A 56 -2.15 6.38 4.96
N VAL A 57 -0.95 6.69 4.49
CA VAL A 57 0.23 7.02 5.29
C VAL A 57 0.78 8.34 4.75
N ASP A 58 0.72 9.39 5.57
CA ASP A 58 1.20 10.72 5.19
C ASP A 58 2.71 10.72 4.89
N ASP A 59 3.47 9.97 5.69
CA ASP A 59 4.92 9.84 5.59
C ASP A 59 5.30 8.36 5.73
N LEU A 60 5.68 7.74 4.62
CA LEU A 60 5.99 6.31 4.60
C LEU A 60 7.23 5.99 5.45
N GLU A 61 8.16 6.94 5.62
CA GLU A 61 9.33 6.78 6.50
C GLU A 61 8.93 6.55 7.96
N SER A 62 7.76 7.05 8.39
CA SER A 62 7.21 6.77 9.73
C SER A 62 6.93 5.28 9.98
N TRP A 63 6.91 4.46 8.93
CA TRP A 63 6.78 3.01 8.97
C TRP A 63 8.13 2.28 8.74
N GLY A 64 9.24 3.00 8.63
CA GLY A 64 10.55 2.46 8.28
C GLY A 64 11.07 1.36 9.22
N LEU A 65 11.70 0.34 8.64
CA LEU A 65 12.28 -0.80 9.36
C LEU A 65 13.80 -0.97 9.16
N MET A 66 14.47 -0.05 8.45
CA MET A 66 15.87 -0.23 8.04
C MET A 66 16.90 0.20 9.10
N GLY A 67 16.46 0.84 10.19
CA GLY A 67 17.31 1.31 11.29
C GLY A 67 17.19 2.82 11.51
N PRO A 68 17.75 3.35 12.61
CA PRO A 68 17.57 4.75 13.02
C PRO A 68 18.30 5.79 12.15
N ASP A 69 19.34 5.38 11.41
CA ASP A 69 20.17 6.27 10.58
C ASP A 69 20.18 5.82 9.10
N HIS A 70 19.19 5.01 8.70
CA HIS A 70 19.07 4.57 7.32
C HIS A 70 18.51 5.69 6.45
N ASP A 71 19.18 5.93 5.33
CA ASP A 71 18.77 6.91 4.33
C ASP A 71 17.83 6.23 3.34
N TYR A 72 16.54 6.55 3.42
CA TYR A 72 15.50 5.91 2.63
C TYR A 72 15.47 6.46 1.21
N TYR A 73 14.92 5.66 0.29
CA TYR A 73 14.69 6.05 -1.11
C TYR A 73 15.97 6.31 -1.90
N GLU A 74 17.10 5.75 -1.48
CA GLU A 74 18.38 5.91 -2.15
C GLU A 74 18.51 5.12 -3.45
N ARG A 75 19.37 5.60 -4.36
CA ARG A 75 19.57 4.98 -5.69
C ARG A 75 19.85 3.48 -5.58
N GLY A 76 18.98 2.68 -6.19
CA GLY A 76 19.09 1.23 -6.24
C GLY A 76 18.80 0.51 -4.92
N ALA A 77 18.37 1.24 -3.88
CA ALA A 77 17.98 0.68 -2.60
C ALA A 77 16.67 -0.11 -2.70
N LEU A 78 16.53 -1.06 -1.78
CA LEU A 78 15.28 -1.74 -1.49
C LEU A 78 14.95 -1.44 -0.03
N ASP A 79 13.93 -0.61 0.18
CA ASP A 79 13.53 -0.17 1.50
C ASP A 79 12.31 -0.93 1.98
N ILE A 80 12.28 -1.21 3.29
CA ILE A 80 11.22 -2.00 3.93
C ILE A 80 10.52 -1.13 4.96
N PHE A 81 9.20 -1.11 4.88
CA PHE A 81 8.33 -0.39 5.80
C PHE A 81 7.28 -1.36 6.36
N SER A 82 6.87 -1.18 7.60
CA SER A 82 5.75 -1.91 8.19
C SER A 82 4.93 -1.04 9.13
N GLY A 83 3.62 -1.02 8.92
CA GLY A 83 2.71 -0.30 9.78
C GLY A 83 1.33 -0.90 9.85
N ARG A 84 0.49 -0.31 10.70
CA ARG A 84 -0.85 -0.81 10.99
C ARG A 84 -1.90 0.13 10.42
N GLY A 85 -2.93 -0.45 9.83
CA GLY A 85 -4.11 0.26 9.36
C GLY A 85 -5.35 -0.61 9.48
N ARG A 86 -6.51 -0.05 9.11
CA ARG A 86 -7.74 -0.86 8.95
C ARG A 86 -7.48 -2.02 7.99
N CYS A 87 -8.04 -3.19 8.24
CA CYS A 87 -8.00 -4.27 7.26
C CYS A 87 -8.79 -3.91 6.01
N LEU A 88 -8.17 -4.11 4.84
CA LEU A 88 -8.89 -4.18 3.56
C LEU A 88 -9.68 -5.48 3.49
N ALA A 89 -10.80 -5.47 2.76
CA ALA A 89 -11.64 -6.64 2.53
C ALA A 89 -11.02 -7.58 1.48
N GLU A 90 -10.28 -7.03 0.53
CA GLU A 90 -9.59 -7.77 -0.53
C GLU A 90 -8.10 -7.43 -0.57
N ALA A 91 -7.34 -8.15 -1.41
CA ALA A 91 -5.96 -7.80 -1.70
C ALA A 91 -5.87 -6.36 -2.23
N PRO A 92 -4.89 -5.55 -1.78
CA PRO A 92 -4.69 -4.22 -2.33
C PRO A 92 -4.67 -4.27 -3.86
N CYS A 93 -5.50 -3.47 -4.52
CA CYS A 93 -5.59 -3.40 -5.98
C CYS A 93 -5.41 -1.99 -6.50
N ARG A 94 -5.41 -0.99 -5.62
CA ARG A 94 -5.18 0.41 -5.93
C ARG A 94 -4.02 0.94 -5.10
N MET A 95 -3.20 1.78 -5.72
CA MET A 95 -2.12 2.51 -5.05
C MET A 95 -2.06 3.94 -5.57
N ASN A 96 -1.87 4.89 -4.67
CA ASN A 96 -1.40 6.24 -4.98
C ASN A 96 -0.11 6.49 -4.19
N LEU A 97 0.99 6.63 -4.91
CA LEU A 97 2.30 6.96 -4.35
C LEU A 97 2.63 8.40 -4.72
N THR A 98 2.88 9.27 -3.75
CA THR A 98 3.07 10.71 -4.00
C THR A 98 4.29 11.25 -3.28
N SER A 99 5.14 11.96 -4.01
CA SER A 99 6.24 12.77 -3.48
C SER A 99 5.76 14.20 -3.20
N ASP A 100 6.20 14.80 -2.10
CA ASP A 100 5.95 16.22 -1.83
C ASP A 100 6.95 17.17 -2.51
N ALA A 101 7.93 16.62 -3.22
CA ALA A 101 9.02 17.33 -3.90
C ALA A 101 9.85 18.25 -2.99
N SER A 102 9.90 17.98 -1.68
CA SER A 102 10.77 18.68 -0.75
C SER A 102 12.22 18.17 -0.82
N GLY A 103 13.12 18.84 -0.11
CA GLY A 103 14.53 18.44 -0.02
C GLY A 103 15.40 18.84 -1.22
N GLU A 104 16.70 18.62 -1.08
CA GLU A 104 17.59 18.56 -2.23
C GLU A 104 17.33 17.22 -2.94
N HIS A 105 17.62 17.12 -4.24
CA HIS A 105 17.39 15.88 -5.00
C HIS A 105 15.94 15.33 -4.99
N HIS A 106 14.93 16.22 -4.95
CA HIS A 106 13.51 15.88 -4.87
C HIS A 106 12.96 14.93 -5.97
N GLY A 107 13.61 14.82 -7.13
CA GLY A 107 13.17 13.97 -8.23
C GLY A 107 13.45 12.50 -7.97
N TRP A 108 12.41 11.67 -7.89
CA TRP A 108 12.54 10.26 -7.51
C TRP A 108 12.14 9.32 -8.64
N LEU A 109 12.94 8.30 -8.95
CA LEU A 109 12.51 7.21 -9.83
C LEU A 109 12.15 5.99 -8.98
N CYS A 110 10.86 5.68 -8.89
CA CYS A 110 10.39 4.45 -8.28
C CYS A 110 10.25 3.34 -9.34
N GLU A 111 10.85 2.17 -9.09
CA GLU A 111 10.68 0.99 -9.95
C GLU A 111 9.38 0.26 -9.60
N TYR A 112 9.21 -0.14 -8.34
CA TYR A 112 8.00 -0.82 -7.89
C TYR A 112 7.75 -0.63 -6.40
N VAL A 113 6.49 -0.88 -6.01
CA VAL A 113 6.07 -1.02 -4.62
C VAL A 113 5.38 -2.36 -4.46
N GLU A 114 5.85 -3.18 -3.52
CA GLU A 114 5.22 -4.46 -3.18
C GLU A 114 4.59 -4.38 -1.80
N VAL A 115 3.31 -4.70 -1.71
CA VAL A 115 2.52 -4.56 -0.49
C VAL A 115 2.01 -5.92 -0.06
N THR A 116 2.34 -6.32 1.16
CA THR A 116 1.80 -7.51 1.81
C THR A 116 0.86 -7.10 2.94
N ALA A 117 -0.39 -7.51 2.87
CA ALA A 117 -1.39 -7.27 3.91
C ALA A 117 -1.63 -8.56 4.71
N THR A 118 -1.51 -8.46 6.03
CA THR A 118 -1.72 -9.58 6.96
C THR A 118 -2.59 -9.14 8.14
N GLY A 119 -3.43 -10.04 8.66
CA GLY A 119 -4.25 -9.72 9.82
C GLY A 119 -4.85 -10.95 10.49
N PRO A 120 -5.29 -10.82 11.76
CA PRO A 120 -5.93 -11.92 12.47
C PRO A 120 -7.20 -12.37 11.75
N HIS A 121 -7.27 -13.66 11.42
CA HIS A 121 -8.39 -14.26 10.69
C HIS A 121 -8.68 -13.58 9.33
N ALA A 122 -7.66 -12.95 8.73
CA ALA A 122 -7.69 -12.41 7.38
C ALA A 122 -6.73 -13.24 6.51
N GLN A 123 -7.08 -13.41 5.23
CA GLN A 123 -6.16 -14.04 4.28
C GLN A 123 -4.97 -13.11 4.04
N CYS A 124 -3.77 -13.69 4.00
CA CYS A 124 -2.59 -12.97 3.55
C CYS A 124 -2.75 -12.66 2.07
N SER A 125 -2.40 -11.44 1.67
CA SER A 125 -2.38 -11.05 0.26
C SER A 125 -1.15 -10.24 -0.03
N GLN A 126 -0.67 -10.36 -1.26
CA GLN A 126 0.48 -9.63 -1.75
C GLN A 126 0.16 -9.04 -3.11
N THR A 127 0.51 -7.77 -3.31
CA THR A 127 0.33 -7.09 -4.58
C THR A 127 1.61 -6.34 -4.94
N LEU A 128 2.08 -6.55 -6.17
CA LEU A 128 3.16 -5.80 -6.77
C LEU A 128 2.58 -4.70 -7.67
N PHE A 129 2.97 -3.46 -7.41
CA PHE A 129 2.63 -2.27 -8.18
C PHE A 129 3.87 -1.83 -8.99
N GLU A 130 3.84 -2.03 -10.30
CA GLU A 130 4.95 -1.69 -11.22
C GLU A 130 4.90 -0.20 -11.57
N VAL A 131 5.71 0.61 -10.87
CA VAL A 131 5.71 2.07 -11.02
C VAL A 131 6.54 2.50 -12.23
N HIS A 132 7.83 2.19 -12.29
CA HIS A 132 8.72 2.57 -13.42
C HIS A 132 8.54 4.01 -13.92
N GLN A 133 8.41 4.97 -13.00
CA GLN A 133 8.06 6.36 -13.30
C GLN A 133 8.84 7.31 -12.40
N TRP A 134 9.26 8.44 -12.96
CA TRP A 134 9.75 9.57 -12.18
C TRP A 134 8.58 10.27 -11.48
N LEU A 135 8.69 10.44 -10.17
CA LEU A 135 7.85 11.31 -9.35
C LEU A 135 8.63 12.62 -9.19
N ALA A 136 8.59 13.44 -10.24
CA ALA A 136 9.40 14.64 -10.36
C ALA A 136 8.73 15.65 -11.31
N LEU A 137 9.03 16.95 -11.15
CA LEU A 137 8.55 18.00 -12.06
C LEU A 137 9.55 18.34 -13.17
N ASP A 138 10.78 17.85 -13.08
CA ASP A 138 11.88 18.11 -14.02
C ASP A 138 12.22 16.90 -14.90
N ALA A 139 11.55 15.76 -14.69
CA ALA A 139 11.67 14.56 -15.51
C ALA A 139 10.28 14.05 -15.94
N PRO A 140 10.10 13.55 -17.19
CA PRO A 140 8.85 12.96 -17.62
C PRO A 140 8.41 11.81 -16.70
N PRO A 141 7.11 11.70 -16.37
CA PRO A 141 5.97 12.41 -16.96
C PRO A 141 5.65 13.78 -16.36
N PHE A 142 6.54 14.38 -15.56
CA PHE A 142 6.34 15.67 -14.88
C PHE A 142 5.20 15.63 -13.85
N GLU A 143 5.03 14.46 -13.22
CA GLU A 143 4.03 14.21 -12.19
C GLU A 143 4.73 13.87 -10.87
N LEU A 144 4.17 14.30 -9.75
CA LEU A 144 4.65 13.94 -8.42
C LEU A 144 3.95 12.71 -7.82
N SER A 145 2.98 12.15 -8.55
CA SER A 145 2.17 11.04 -8.10
C SER A 145 2.12 9.92 -9.13
N ALA A 146 2.10 8.68 -8.68
CA ALA A 146 1.81 7.51 -9.49
C ALA A 146 0.54 6.84 -8.97
N LEU A 147 -0.55 6.93 -9.75
CA LEU A 147 -1.83 6.29 -9.47
C LEU A 147 -1.95 4.99 -10.28
N LEU A 148 -2.07 3.87 -9.59
CA LEU A 148 -2.26 2.54 -10.17
C LEU A 148 -3.58 1.94 -9.68
N ASP A 149 -4.46 1.57 -10.61
CA ASP A 149 -5.73 0.92 -10.31
C ASP A 149 -5.85 -0.38 -11.11
N GLY A 150 -5.79 -1.50 -10.41
CA GLY A 150 -6.01 -2.85 -10.92
C GLY A 150 -7.21 -3.53 -10.26
N CYS A 151 -8.11 -2.77 -9.67
CA CYS A 151 -9.35 -3.31 -9.13
C CYS A 151 -10.23 -3.85 -10.28
N GLY A 152 -10.81 -5.03 -10.09
CA GLY A 152 -11.50 -5.77 -11.15
C GLY A 152 -10.62 -6.58 -12.11
N ALA A 153 -9.28 -6.40 -12.10
CA ALA A 153 -8.38 -7.28 -12.85
C ALA A 153 -8.32 -8.70 -12.23
N PRO A 154 -8.17 -9.77 -13.02
CA PRO A 154 -8.00 -11.12 -12.50
C PRO A 154 -6.76 -11.28 -11.61
N LEU A 155 -6.79 -12.23 -10.66
CA LEU A 155 -5.61 -12.61 -9.89
C LEU A 155 -4.54 -13.19 -10.81
N GLY A 156 -3.27 -12.81 -10.59
CA GLY A 156 -2.15 -13.30 -11.38
C GLY A 156 -2.14 -12.87 -12.86
N ASP A 157 -2.95 -11.88 -13.28
CA ASP A 157 -2.86 -11.33 -14.63
C ASP A 157 -1.51 -10.63 -14.84
N ARG A 158 -0.66 -11.26 -15.67
CA ARG A 158 0.65 -10.75 -16.10
C ARG A 158 0.66 -10.37 -17.58
N SER A 159 -0.50 -10.11 -18.17
CA SER A 159 -0.59 -9.80 -19.61
C SER A 159 0.11 -8.50 -20.04
N GLY A 160 0.80 -7.81 -19.11
CA GLY A 160 1.45 -6.52 -19.33
C GLY A 160 0.47 -5.37 -19.54
N ARG A 161 -0.85 -5.65 -19.57
CA ARG A 161 -1.90 -4.63 -19.67
C ARG A 161 -2.13 -3.87 -18.37
N HIS A 162 -1.79 -4.48 -17.24
CA HIS A 162 -2.03 -3.93 -15.91
C HIS A 162 -0.70 -3.85 -15.15
N ARG A 163 -0.38 -2.67 -14.61
CA ARG A 163 0.80 -2.40 -13.74
C ARG A 163 0.60 -2.89 -12.30
N VAL A 164 -0.34 -3.81 -12.08
CA VAL A 164 -0.79 -4.28 -10.76
C VAL A 164 -0.91 -5.80 -10.81
N ILE A 165 -0.02 -6.50 -10.11
CA ILE A 165 0.04 -7.96 -10.07
C ILE A 165 -0.37 -8.43 -8.68
N LYS A 166 -1.56 -9.01 -8.58
CA LYS A 166 -2.12 -9.53 -7.31
C LYS A 166 -1.82 -11.01 -7.17
N ASN A 167 -1.09 -11.37 -6.11
CA ASN A 167 -0.83 -12.74 -5.71
C ASN A 167 -1.77 -13.12 -4.56
N GLY A 168 -2.66 -14.08 -4.81
CA GLY A 168 -3.37 -14.75 -3.74
C GLY A 168 -2.43 -15.72 -3.05
N LEU A 169 -1.93 -15.39 -1.87
CA LEU A 169 -1.31 -16.37 -1.00
C LEU A 169 -2.45 -17.22 -0.43
N ALA A 170 -2.69 -18.37 -1.04
CA ALA A 170 -3.50 -19.40 -0.41
C ALA A 170 -2.91 -19.65 0.98
N ALA A 171 -3.73 -19.52 2.02
CA ALA A 171 -3.34 -19.93 3.36
C ALA A 171 -2.88 -21.38 3.28
N ALA A 172 -1.58 -21.62 3.45
CA ALA A 172 -1.12 -22.95 3.80
C ALA A 172 -1.74 -23.26 5.16
N ILE A 173 -2.45 -24.39 5.18
CA ILE A 173 -3.26 -24.96 6.24
C ILE A 173 -2.46 -25.07 7.55
#